data_AF-A0A328BLC9-F1
#
_entry.id   AF-A0A328BLC9-F1
#
_cell.length_a   1.000
_cell.length_b   1.000
_cell.length_c   1.000
_cell.angle_alpha   90.00
_cell.angle_beta   90.00
_cell.angle_gamma   90.00
#
_symmetry.space_group_name_H-M   'P 1'
#
loop_
_entity.id
_entity.type
_entity.pdbx_description
1 polymer ?
#
loop_
_entity_poly.entity_id
_entity_poly.type
_entity_poly.pdbx_seq_one_letter_code
_entity_poly.pdbx_strand_id
1 'polypeptide(L)'
;MALFFDAPWFDEKLAERGLSRSVMAAVAGLGEDELALVFKDQRELSAGQVAAFAELLGVPAGEVADRAGVSTPAPRAANAIDARVAELERRVAALEERLARLA
;
A
#
# COMPACT_ATOMS: atom_id res chain seq x y z
N MET A 1 7.07 -15.51 -12.41
CA MET A 1 8.37 -14.85 -12.53
C MET A 1 8.55 -14.09 -11.23
N ALA A 2 9.39 -14.56 -10.32
CA ALA A 2 9.57 -13.91 -9.02
C ALA A 2 10.25 -12.56 -9.27
N LEU A 3 9.57 -11.48 -8.90
CA LEU A 3 10.19 -10.16 -8.81
C LEU A 3 11.08 -10.18 -7.57
N PHE A 4 12.28 -9.62 -7.66
CA PHE A 4 13.21 -9.48 -6.55
C PHE A 4 12.77 -8.32 -5.65
N PHE A 5 13.11 -8.36 -4.36
CA PHE A 5 12.85 -7.26 -3.44
C PHE A 5 13.62 -5.97 -3.82
N ASP A 6 12.90 -4.90 -4.17
CA ASP A 6 13.46 -3.60 -4.59
C ASP A 6 13.90 -2.74 -3.38
N ALA A 7 14.97 -3.16 -2.71
CA ALA A 7 15.49 -2.47 -1.53
C ALA A 7 15.78 -0.97 -1.76
N PRO A 8 16.39 -0.53 -2.88
CA PRO A 8 16.61 0.90 -3.14
C PRO A 8 15.31 1.71 -3.16
N TRP A 9 14.23 1.19 -3.76
CA TRP A 9 12.94 1.87 -3.78
C TRP A 9 12.34 2.01 -2.38
N PHE A 10 12.41 0.96 -1.55
CA PHE A 10 11.94 1.04 -0.16
C PHE A 10 12.73 2.07 0.67
N ASP A 11 14.06 2.13 0.49
CA ASP A 11 14.91 3.11 1.16
C ASP A 11 14.58 4.54 0.73
N GLU A 12 14.39 4.78 -0.56
CA GLU A 12 14.00 6.08 -1.10
C GLU A 12 12.65 6.53 -0.51
N LYS A 13 11.65 5.64 -0.47
CA LYS A 13 10.33 5.98 0.08
C LYS A 13 10.33 6.26 1.58
N LEU A 14 11.20 5.58 2.33
CA LEU A 14 11.44 5.89 3.74
C LEU A 14 12.14 7.25 3.89
N ALA A 15 13.16 7.53 3.08
CA ALA A 15 13.91 8.78 3.11
C ALA A 15 13.03 10.01 2.79
N GLU A 16 12.14 9.91 1.80
CA GLU A 16 11.15 10.95 1.46
C GLU A 16 10.30 11.39 2.68
N ARG A 17 10.13 10.51 3.67
CA ARG A 17 9.32 10.72 4.87
C ARG A 17 10.15 10.91 6.15
N GLY A 18 11.47 10.88 6.05
CA GLY A 18 12.36 10.92 7.22
C GLY A 18 12.19 9.70 8.14
N LEU A 19 11.77 8.55 7.60
CA LEU A 19 11.55 7.32 8.35
C LEU A 19 12.75 6.38 8.25
N SER A 20 12.91 5.51 9.25
CA SER A 20 13.95 4.49 9.28
C SER A 20 13.37 3.09 9.03
N ARG A 21 14.24 2.15 8.63
CA ARG A 21 13.87 0.73 8.50
C ARG A 21 13.38 0.13 9.83
N SER A 22 13.90 0.59 10.97
CA SER A 22 13.40 0.17 12.30
C SER A 22 11.93 0.53 12.50
N VAL A 23 11.49 1.70 12.03
CA VAL A 23 10.07 2.08 12.06
C VAL A 23 9.24 1.18 11.15
N MET A 24 9.74 0.88 9.95
CA MET A 24 9.08 -0.06 9.04
C MET A 24 8.92 -1.47 9.64
N ALA A 25 9.96 -1.98 10.32
CA ALA A 25 9.88 -3.26 11.03
C ALA A 25 8.80 -3.22 12.12
N ALA A 26 8.84 -2.20 12.97
CA ALA A 26 7.91 -2.04 14.09
C ALA A 26 6.44 -1.99 13.63
N VAL A 27 6.13 -1.23 12.58
CA VAL A 27 4.76 -1.10 12.05
C VAL A 27 4.24 -2.40 11.45
N ALA A 28 5.13 -3.22 10.88
CA ALA A 28 4.78 -4.54 10.35
C ALA A 28 4.82 -5.67 11.39
N GLY A 29 5.10 -5.36 12.67
CA GLY A 29 5.26 -6.35 13.73
C GLY A 29 6.44 -7.30 13.51
N LEU A 30 7.46 -6.85 12.79
CA LEU A 30 8.69 -7.59 12.51
C LEU A 30 9.81 -7.15 13.45
N GLY A 31 10.69 -8.09 13.81
CA GLY A 31 12.01 -7.75 14.33
C GLY A 31 12.92 -7.17 13.25
N GLU A 32 13.94 -6.40 13.63
CA GLU A 32 14.90 -5.83 12.67
C GLU A 32 15.65 -6.91 11.87
N ASP A 33 16.01 -8.03 12.52
CA ASP A 33 16.64 -9.17 11.84
C ASP A 33 15.71 -9.83 10.82
N GLU A 34 14.41 -9.90 11.12
CA GLU A 34 13.42 -10.44 10.19
C GLU A 34 13.23 -9.50 8.99
N LEU A 35 13.20 -8.19 9.22
CA LEU A 35 13.18 -7.21 8.15
C LEU A 35 14.45 -7.29 7.29
N ALA A 36 15.61 -7.52 7.90
CA ALA A 36 16.86 -7.71 7.17
C ALA A 36 16.83 -8.95 6.25
N LEU A 37 16.13 -10.02 6.64
CA LEU A 37 15.91 -11.19 5.77
C LEU A 37 14.97 -10.86 4.60
N VAL A 38 13.93 -10.05 4.83
CA VAL A 38 13.06 -9.56 3.76
C VAL A 38 13.86 -8.73 2.75
N PHE A 39 14.68 -7.79 3.22
CA PHE A 39 15.53 -6.95 2.36
C PHE A 39 16.63 -7.72 1.60
N LYS A 40 16.95 -8.94 2.04
CA LYS A 40 17.85 -9.87 1.35
C LYS A 40 17.11 -10.83 0.42
N ASP A 41 15.80 -10.68 0.28
CA ASP A 41 14.92 -11.58 -0.49
C ASP A 41 14.95 -13.04 0.04
N GLN A 42 15.19 -13.22 1.35
CA GLN A 42 15.27 -14.52 2.02
C GLN A 42 14.00 -14.84 2.84
N ARG A 43 13.05 -13.91 2.88
CA ARG A 43 11.77 -14.06 3.57
C ARG A 43 10.69 -13.28 2.82
N GLU A 44 9.57 -13.94 2.56
CA GLU A 44 8.40 -13.29 1.99
C GLU A 44 7.60 -12.48 3.03
N LEU A 45 6.97 -11.42 2.55
CA LEU A 45 6.00 -10.64 3.34
C LEU A 45 4.62 -11.30 3.30
N SER A 46 3.93 -11.31 4.44
CA SER A 46 2.50 -11.61 4.49
C SER A 46 1.66 -10.45 3.95
N ALA A 47 0.41 -10.73 3.57
CA ALA A 47 -0.54 -9.71 3.14
C ALA A 47 -0.74 -8.56 4.13
N GLY A 48 -0.75 -8.86 5.44
CA GLY A 48 -0.87 -7.84 6.49
C GLY A 48 0.35 -6.93 6.56
N GLN A 49 1.54 -7.48 6.32
CA GLN A 49 2.79 -6.70 6.31
C GLN A 49 2.90 -5.83 5.06
N VAL A 50 2.46 -6.34 3.90
CA VAL A 50 2.33 -5.52 2.68
C VAL A 50 1.39 -4.34 2.92
N ALA A 51 0.24 -4.56 3.56
CA ALA A 51 -0.69 -3.49 3.91
C ALA A 51 -0.07 -2.47 4.87
N ALA A 52 0.63 -2.94 5.90
CA ALA A 52 1.32 -2.08 6.87
C ALA A 52 2.41 -1.21 6.20
N PHE A 53 3.19 -1.79 5.28
CA PHE A 53 4.17 -1.04 4.48
C PHE A 53 3.49 -0.02 3.57
N ALA A 54 2.39 -0.39 2.93
CA ALA A 54 1.63 0.50 2.04
C ALA A 54 1.10 1.73 2.79
N GLU A 55 0.54 1.52 3.99
CA GLU A 55 0.08 2.61 4.85
C GLU A 55 1.24 3.51 5.29
N LEU A 56 2.36 2.93 5.75
CA LEU A 56 3.53 3.69 6.19
C LEU A 56 4.14 4.53 5.07
N LEU A 57 4.25 3.95 3.88
CA LEU A 57 4.84 4.59 2.70
C LEU A 57 3.81 5.43 1.94
N GLY A 58 2.53 5.42 2.30
CA GLY A 58 1.49 6.18 1.60
C GLY A 58 1.38 5.84 0.12
N VAL A 59 1.56 4.58 -0.25
CA VAL A 59 1.44 4.06 -1.63
C VAL A 59 0.44 2.90 -1.68
N PRO A 60 -0.07 2.51 -2.87
CA PRO A 60 -0.97 1.37 -2.98
C PRO A 60 -0.29 0.05 -2.58
N ALA A 61 -1.04 -0.85 -1.91
CA ALA A 61 -0.53 -2.17 -1.50
C ALA A 61 -0.09 -3.06 -2.67
N GLY A 62 -0.69 -2.89 -3.85
CA GLY A 62 -0.25 -3.57 -5.07
C GLY A 62 1.16 -3.16 -5.49
N GLU A 63 1.48 -1.87 -5.41
CA GLU A 63 2.82 -1.37 -5.72
C GLU A 63 3.86 -1.92 -4.72
N VAL A 64 3.51 -1.96 -3.43
CA VAL A 64 4.36 -2.59 -2.41
C VAL A 64 4.57 -4.08 -2.69
N ALA A 65 3.51 -4.83 -3.04
CA ALA A 65 3.62 -6.25 -3.36
C ALA A 65 4.54 -6.50 -4.57
N ASP A 66 4.37 -5.70 -5.63
CA ASP A 66 5.18 -5.78 -6.85
C ASP A 66 6.66 -5.47 -6.56
N ARG A 67 6.92 -4.41 -5.78
CA ARG A 67 8.28 -4.02 -5.36
C ARG A 67 8.89 -4.98 -4.35
N ALA A 68 8.09 -5.63 -3.53
CA ALA A 68 8.55 -6.61 -2.55
C ALA A 68 8.72 -8.03 -3.13
N GLY A 69 8.43 -8.25 -4.42
CA GLY A 69 8.58 -9.56 -5.02
C GLY A 69 7.47 -10.57 -4.70
N VAL A 70 6.39 -10.13 -4.05
CA VAL A 70 5.34 -11.02 -3.54
C VAL A 70 4.49 -11.52 -4.72
N SER A 71 4.67 -12.78 -5.10
CA SER A 71 3.97 -13.39 -6.25
C SER A 71 2.49 -13.69 -5.98
N THR A 72 2.09 -13.72 -4.71
CA THR A 72 0.69 -13.87 -4.32
C THR A 72 0.07 -12.48 -4.21
N PRO A 73 -0.95 -12.14 -5.02
CA PRO A 73 -1.61 -10.85 -4.88
C PRO A 73 -2.06 -10.69 -3.43
N ALA A 74 -1.57 -9.66 -2.74
CA ALA A 74 -2.20 -9.25 -1.49
C ALA A 74 -3.70 -9.13 -1.78
N PRO A 75 -4.60 -9.53 -0.85
CA PRO A 75 -6.03 -9.40 -1.08
C PRO A 75 -6.26 -7.94 -1.46
N ARG A 76 -6.54 -7.70 -2.74
CA ARG A 76 -7.00 -6.41 -3.20
C ARG A 76 -8.23 -6.23 -2.36
N ALA A 77 -8.21 -5.33 -1.37
CA ALA A 77 -9.38 -5.04 -0.57
C ALA A 77 -10.45 -4.73 -1.60
N ALA A 78 -11.32 -5.70 -1.86
CA ALA A 78 -12.06 -5.74 -3.10
C ALA A 78 -12.95 -4.49 -3.04
N ASN A 79 -12.59 -3.51 -3.85
CA ASN A 79 -13.43 -2.42 -4.28
C ASN A 79 -13.80 -1.41 -3.17
N ALA A 80 -12.96 -1.18 -2.15
CA ALA A 80 -13.20 -0.07 -1.21
C ALA A 80 -13.10 1.31 -1.90
N ILE A 81 -12.14 1.43 -2.83
CA ILE A 81 -12.00 2.63 -3.68
C ILE A 81 -13.15 2.71 -4.68
N ASP A 82 -13.50 1.61 -5.37
CA ASP A 82 -14.59 1.64 -6.35
C ASP A 82 -15.95 1.90 -5.66
N ALA A 83 -16.16 1.40 -4.45
CA ALA A 83 -17.35 1.73 -3.64
C ALA A 83 -17.37 3.21 -3.25
N ARG A 84 -16.21 3.79 -2.92
CA ARG A 84 -16.08 5.23 -2.65
C ARG A 84 -16.34 6.06 -3.90
N VAL A 85 -15.84 5.64 -5.06
CA VAL A 85 -16.07 6.30 -6.36
C VAL A 85 -17.55 6.25 -6.71
N ALA A 86 -18.20 5.08 -6.64
CA ALA A 86 -19.62 4.94 -6.92
C ALA A 86 -20.50 5.78 -5.96
N GLU A 87 -20.08 5.94 -4.70
CA GLU A 87 -20.75 6.83 -3.75
C GLU A 87 -20.58 8.30 -4.10
N LEU A 88 -19.38 8.70 -4.53
CA LEU A 88 -19.13 10.06 -4.97
C LEU A 88 -19.90 10.39 -6.25
N GLU A 89 -19.99 9.48 -7.21
CA GLU A 89 -20.78 9.63 -8.44
C GLU A 89 -22.27 9.85 -8.13
N ARG A 90 -22.85 9.07 -7.21
CA ARG A 90 -24.23 9.28 -6.75
C ARG A 90 -24.43 10.65 -6.13
N ARG A 91 -23.48 11.10 -5.29
CA ARG A 91 -23.55 12.41 -4.65
C ARG A 91 -23.46 13.55 -5.65
N VAL A 92 -22.61 13.42 -6.67
CA VAL A 92 -22.49 14.42 -7.75
C VAL A 92 -23.80 14.53 -8.51
N ALA A 93 -24.38 13.42 -8.96
CA ALA A 93 -25.66 13.42 -9.68
C ALA A 93 -26.78 14.10 -8.87
N ALA A 94 -26.87 13.82 -7.55
CA ALA A 94 -27.85 14.45 -6.68
C ALA A 94 -27.63 15.97 -6.51
N LEU A 95 -26.37 16.42 -6.50
CA LEU A 95 -26.03 17.84 -6.45
C LEU A 95 -26.35 18.55 -7.77
N GLU A 96 -26.04 17.92 -8.90
CA GLU A 96 -26.37 18.44 -10.23
C GLU A 96 -27.88 18.63 -10.40
N GLU A 97 -28.69 17.65 -9.98
CA GLU A 97 -30.16 17.77 -10.02
C GLU A 97 -30.69 18.86 -9.08
N ARG A 98 -30.03 19.07 -7.94
CA ARG A 98 -30.40 20.15 -7.02
C ARG A 98 -30.03 21.53 -7.57
N LEU A 99 -28.89 21.65 -8.25
CA LEU A 99 -28.47 22.88 -8.94
C LEU A 99 -29.40 23.19 -10.13
N ALA A 100 -29.78 22.19 -10.92
CA ALA A 100 -30.70 22.34 -12.04
C ALA A 100 -32.09 22.86 -11.62
N ARG A 101 -32.51 22.63 -10.38
CA ARG A 101 -33.76 23.15 -9.81
C ARG A 101 -33.67 24.60 -9.30
N LEU A 102 -32.46 25.14 -9.17
CA LEU A 102 -32.19 26.50 -8.67
C LEU A 102 -31.86 27.49 -9.79
N ALA A 103 -31.69 26.99 -11.03
CA ALA A 103 -31.48 27.77 -12.25
C ALA A 103 -32.82 27.98 -12.98
#